data_AF-O14377-F1
#
_entry.id   AF-O14377-F1
#
_cell.length_a   1.000
_cell.length_b   1.000
_cell.length_c   1.000
_cell.angle_alpha   90.00
_cell.angle_beta   90.00
_cell.angle_gamma   90.00
#
_symmetry.space_group_name_H-M   'P 1'
#
loop_
_entity.id
_entity.type
_entity.pdbx_description
1 polymer ?
#
loop_
_entity_poly.entity_id
_entity_poly.type
_entity_poly.pdbx_seq_one_letter_code
_entity_poly.pdbx_strand_id
1 'polypeptide(L)' 'CTTMAIHVKGQLPNAHFHKDWQRYVKTWFNQPGRKLRRQARQTKAAKIAPRPVEAIVPPLASHHPLQHEG' A
#
# COMPACT_ATOMS: atom_id res chain seq x y z
N CYS A 1 46.15 -11.65 13.53
CA CYS A 1 45.31 -10.71 14.30
C CYS A 1 45.04 -9.52 13.39
N THR A 2 43.96 -9.54 12.60
CA THR A 2 43.69 -8.52 11.59
C THR A 2 42.26 -8.03 11.79
N THR A 3 42.12 -6.92 12.50
CA THR A 3 40.83 -6.24 12.69
C THR A 3 40.48 -5.52 11.38
N MET A 4 39.42 -5.95 10.71
CA MET A 4 38.89 -5.23 9.54
C MET A 4 38.20 -3.96 10.04
N ALA A 5 38.90 -2.83 10.00
CA ALA A 5 38.33 -1.51 10.28
C ALA A 5 37.39 -1.10 9.13
N ILE A 6 36.17 -0.67 9.46
CA ILE A 6 35.24 -0.07 8.50
C ILE A 6 35.82 1.29 8.10
N HIS A 7 36.38 1.39 6.89
CA HIS A 7 36.81 2.66 6.31
C HIS A 7 35.59 3.43 5.76
N VAL A 8 35.28 4.61 6.31
CA VAL A 8 34.13 5.41 5.87
C VAL A 8 34.56 6.63 5.06
N LYS A 9 34.30 6.59 3.75
CA LYS A 9 33.99 7.75 2.90
C LYS A 9 32.58 7.54 2.33
N GLY A 10 31.53 7.87 3.10
CA GLY A 10 30.14 7.70 2.66
C GLY A 10 29.14 7.48 3.81
N GLN A 11 27.89 7.20 3.47
CA GLN A 11 26.83 6.96 4.45
C GLN A 11 27.01 5.62 5.16
N LEU A 12 26.85 5.62 6.47
CA LEU A 12 26.84 4.40 7.28
C LEU A 12 25.60 3.56 6.95
N PRO A 13 25.74 2.25 6.69
CA PRO A 13 24.61 1.40 6.40
C PRO A 13 23.75 1.16 7.65
N ASN A 14 22.46 1.51 7.60
CA ASN A 14 21.44 1.14 8.59
C ASN A 14 20.35 0.29 7.91
N ALA A 15 20.72 -0.89 7.43
CA ALA A 15 19.82 -1.78 6.72
C ALA A 15 19.03 -2.65 7.70
N HIS A 16 17.69 -2.63 7.63
CA HIS A 16 16.81 -3.32 8.58
C HIS A 16 16.54 -4.78 8.17
N PHE A 17 17.59 -5.51 7.79
CA PHE A 17 17.54 -6.91 7.36
C PHE A 17 18.05 -7.89 8.45
N HIS A 18 17.88 -7.53 9.72
CA HIS A 18 18.38 -8.28 10.87
C HIS A 18 17.57 -9.54 11.22
N LYS A 19 16.41 -9.75 10.60
CA LYS A 19 15.49 -10.87 10.82
C LYS A 19 15.31 -11.69 9.54
N ASP A 20 14.64 -12.84 9.61
CA ASP A 20 14.28 -13.68 8.45
C ASP A 20 13.26 -13.02 7.52
N TRP A 21 13.68 -11.94 6.86
CA TRP A 21 12.85 -11.08 6.02
C TRP A 21 12.44 -11.78 4.71
N GLN A 22 13.29 -12.67 4.19
CA GLN A 22 13.05 -13.38 2.93
C GLN A 22 11.76 -14.20 2.96
N ARG A 23 11.39 -14.75 4.12
CA ARG A 23 10.16 -15.52 4.32
C ARG A 23 8.89 -14.65 4.20
N TYR A 24 9.00 -13.35 4.47
CA TYR A 24 7.86 -12.43 4.51
C TYR A 24 7.82 -11.46 3.32
N VAL A 25 8.42 -11.84 2.19
CA VAL A 25 8.38 -11.06 0.95
C VAL A 25 6.99 -11.15 0.32
N LYS A 26 6.24 -10.06 0.38
CA LYS A 26 4.95 -9.94 -0.32
C LYS A 26 5.18 -9.50 -1.76
N THR A 27 4.97 -10.43 -2.69
CA THR A 27 5.01 -10.14 -4.13
C THR A 27 3.65 -9.66 -4.63
N TRP A 28 3.66 -8.88 -5.72
CA TRP A 28 2.45 -8.29 -6.31
C TRP A 28 2.17 -8.79 -7.74
N PHE A 29 2.68 -9.97 -8.12
CA PHE A 29 2.44 -10.57 -9.45
C PHE A 29 0.96 -10.83 -9.74
N ASN A 30 0.14 -10.97 -8.69
CA ASN A 30 -1.30 -11.13 -8.80
C ASN A 30 -2.07 -9.80 -9.00
N GLN A 31 -1.37 -8.66 -9.12
CA GLN A 31 -1.97 -7.34 -9.37
C GLN A 31 -2.91 -7.31 -10.60
N PRO A 32 -2.54 -7.81 -11.81
CA PRO A 32 -3.44 -7.88 -12.95
C PRO A 32 -4.68 -8.74 -12.67
N GLY A 33 -4.51 -9.92 -12.06
CA GLY A 33 -5.64 -10.77 -11.65
C GLY A 33 -6.57 -10.09 -10.64
N ARG A 34 -6.01 -9.32 -9.69
CA ARG A 34 -6.80 -8.51 -8.74
C ARG A 34 -7.56 -7.39 -9.45
N LYS A 35 -6.98 -6.77 -10.48
CA LYS A 35 -7.66 -5.77 -11.32
C LYS A 35 -8.85 -6.39 -12.07
N LEU A 36 -8.67 -7.57 -12.67
CA LEU A 36 -9.76 -8.31 -13.31
C LEU A 36 -10.87 -8.66 -12.31
N ARG A 37 -10.52 -9.16 -11.11
CA ARG A 37 -11.53 -9.44 -10.06
C ARG A 37 -12.34 -8.20 -9.65
N ARG A 38 -11.76 -6.99 -9.69
CA ARG A 38 -12.49 -5.74 -9.41
C ARG A 38 -13.53 -5.39 -10.47
N GLN A 39 -13.47 -5.95 -11.69
CA GLN A 39 -14.51 -5.78 -12.70
C GLN A 39 -15.86 -6.37 -12.28
N ALA A 40 -15.91 -7.23 -11.25
CA ALA A 40 -17.16 -7.65 -10.61
C ALA A 40 -18.01 -6.45 -10.10
N ARG A 41 -17.40 -5.27 -9.90
CA ARG A 41 -18.12 -4.03 -9.62
C ARG A 41 -19.01 -3.59 -10.81
N GLN A 42 -18.53 -3.76 -12.04
CA GLN A 42 -19.28 -3.42 -13.26
C GLN A 42 -20.46 -4.37 -13.45
N THR A 43 -20.27 -5.67 -13.22
CA THR A 43 -21.36 -6.65 -13.31
C THR A 43 -22.42 -6.41 -12.22
N LYS A 44 -22.00 -6.02 -11.01
CA LYS A 44 -22.91 -5.56 -9.95
C LYS A 44 -23.69 -4.30 -10.39
N ALA A 45 -23.03 -3.34 -11.02
CA ALA A 45 -23.68 -2.11 -11.49
C ALA A 45 -24.76 -2.38 -12.54
N ALA A 46 -24.46 -3.24 -13.54
CA ALA A 46 -25.42 -3.62 -14.57
C ALA A 46 -26.68 -4.29 -13.99
N LYS A 47 -26.54 -5.07 -12.91
CA LYS A 47 -27.67 -5.73 -12.23
C LYS A 47 -28.53 -4.79 -11.39
N ILE A 48 -27.93 -3.73 -10.85
CA ILE A 48 -28.60 -2.78 -9.93
C ILE A 48 -29.26 -1.61 -10.69
N ALA A 49 -28.88 -1.39 -11.96
CA ALA A 49 -29.47 -0.37 -12.82
C ALA A 49 -31.01 -0.42 -12.81
N PRO A 50 -31.72 0.72 -12.67
CA PRO A 50 -31.24 2.11 -12.77
C PRO A 50 -30.69 2.72 -11.46
N ARG A 51 -30.64 1.97 -10.36
CA ARG A 51 -30.21 2.51 -9.06
C ARG A 51 -28.68 2.72 -9.05
N PRO A 52 -28.17 3.80 -8.44
CA PRO A 52 -26.74 3.99 -8.26
C PRO A 52 -26.16 2.92 -7.31
N VAL A 53 -24.94 2.46 -7.59
CA VAL A 53 -24.23 1.45 -6.77
C VAL A 53 -23.61 2.07 -5.52
N GLU A 54 -23.26 3.34 -5.60
CA GLU A 54 -22.71 4.13 -4.49
C GLU A 54 -23.84 4.88 -3.76
N ALA A 55 -23.57 5.23 -2.50
CA ALA A 55 -24.54 5.98 -1.71
C ALA A 55 -24.78 7.37 -2.33
N ILE A 56 -26.04 7.78 -2.42
CA ILE A 56 -26.47 9.06 -3.04
C ILE A 56 -25.95 10.27 -2.24
N VAL A 57 -25.78 10.10 -0.92
CA VAL A 57 -25.21 11.12 -0.03
C VAL A 57 -24.05 10.46 0.74
N PRO A 58 -22.79 10.74 0.39
CA PRO A 58 -21.67 10.35 1.23
C PRO A 58 -21.78 11.07 2.59
N PRO A 59 -21.30 10.47 3.69
CA PRO A 59 -21.34 11.11 5.00
C PRO A 59 -20.60 12.45 4.96
N LEU A 60 -21.19 13.48 5.57
CA LEU A 60 -20.52 14.77 5.75
C LEU A 60 -19.27 14.55 6.61
N ALA A 61 -18.09 14.58 5.99
CA ALA A 61 -16.84 14.51 6.72
C ALA A 61 -16.64 15.83 7.47
N SER A 62 -17.01 15.86 8.75
CA SER A 62 -16.71 16.96 9.65
C SER A 62 -15.20 17.05 9.84
N HIS A 63 -14.55 17.97 9.12
CA HIS A 63 -13.14 18.35 9.25
C HIS A 63 -12.12 17.25 8.87
N HIS A 64 -11.21 17.52 7.93
CA HIS A 64 -9.99 16.71 7.76
C HIS A 64 -9.05 17.08 8.92
N PRO A 65 -8.84 16.21 9.93
CA PRO A 65 -7.92 16.55 10.99
C PRO A 65 -6.51 16.42 10.40
N LEU A 66 -5.80 17.54 10.37
CA LEU A 66 -4.39 17.73 10.76
C LEU A 66 -3.92 19.07 10.18
N GLN A 67 -3.81 20.09 11.03
CA GLN A 67 -2.96 21.24 10.77
C GLN A 67 -1.52 20.75 10.95
N HIS A 68 -0.80 20.58 9.84
CA HIS A 68 0.61 20.23 9.89
C HIS A 68 1.41 21.52 10.02
N GLU A 69 1.46 22.06 11.23
CA GLU A 69 2.43 23.11 11.56
C GLU A 69 3.84 22.49 11.43
N GLY A 70 4.72 23.19 10.69
CA GLY A 70 6.01 22.70 10.21
C GLY A 70 7.09 22.53 11.28
#